data_AF-A0A9D6KYU1-F1
#
_entry.id   AF-A0A9D6KYU1-F1
#
_cell.length_a   1.000
_cell.length_b   1.000
_cell.length_c   1.000
_cell.angle_alpha   90.00
_cell.angle_beta   90.00
_cell.angle_gamma   90.00
#
_symmetry.space_group_name_H-M   'P 1'
#
loop_
_entity.id
_entity.type
_entity.pdbx_description
1 polymer ?
#
loop_
_entity_poly.entity_id
_entity_poly.type
_entity_poly.pdbx_seq_one_letter_code
_entity_poly.pdbx_strand_id
1 'polypeptide(L)'
;MPEKKQVFKVWQDRFDDVYLSQKKVINQTGYIHTNPLQERWNLVSQPEAWPHSSAMFYLKGKQPPVAVKLWRIFFEHQVFRPDGYRKRLTDNR
;
A
#
# COMPACT_ATOMS: atom_id res chain seq x y z
N MET A 1 30.15 -24.88 10.61
CA MET A 1 29.92 -24.34 9.25
C MET A 1 29.99 -22.83 9.37
N PRO A 2 30.89 -22.11 8.67
CA PRO A 2 30.85 -20.65 8.70
C PRO A 2 29.50 -20.21 8.12
N GLU A 3 28.78 -19.36 8.86
CA GLU A 3 27.47 -18.86 8.43
C GLU A 3 27.60 -18.18 7.06
N LYS A 4 26.75 -18.56 6.10
CA LYS A 4 26.69 -17.93 4.78
C LYS A 4 26.25 -16.48 4.94
N LYS A 5 27.21 -15.58 5.11
CA LYS A 5 26.98 -14.14 5.16
C LYS A 5 26.56 -13.68 3.77
N GLN A 6 25.38 -13.08 3.66
CA GLN A 6 24.87 -12.56 2.38
C GLN A 6 25.84 -11.49 1.86
N VAL A 7 26.49 -11.77 0.72
CA VAL A 7 27.54 -10.92 0.15
C VAL A 7 26.96 -9.67 -0.53
N PHE A 8 25.80 -9.81 -1.16
CA PHE A 8 25.08 -8.70 -1.81
C PHE A 8 23.73 -8.51 -1.16
N LYS A 9 23.54 -7.36 -0.50
CA LYS A 9 22.36 -7.09 0.30
C LYS A 9 21.65 -5.85 -0.25
N VAL A 10 20.42 -6.05 -0.74
CA VAL A 10 19.55 -4.98 -1.24
C VAL A 10 18.67 -4.41 -0.11
N TRP A 11 18.28 -5.26 0.84
CA TRP A 11 17.37 -4.90 1.94
C TRP A 11 18.12 -4.59 3.22
N GLN A 12 17.60 -3.70 4.07
CA GLN A 12 18.10 -3.53 5.43
C GLN A 12 17.65 -4.71 6.33
N ASP A 13 18.35 -4.97 7.44
CA ASP A 13 18.01 -6.11 8.33
C ASP A 13 16.68 -5.91 9.08
N ARG A 14 16.29 -4.66 9.28
CA ARG A 14 15.07 -4.29 10.00
C ARG A 14 14.23 -3.35 9.15
N PHE A 15 12.95 -3.33 9.47
CA PHE A 15 11.98 -2.37 8.96
C PHE A 15 11.21 -1.79 10.15
N ASP A 16 10.64 -0.62 9.96
CA ASP A 16 9.81 0.02 10.99
C ASP A 16 8.37 -0.49 10.86
N ASP A 17 7.91 -1.25 11.86
CA ASP A 17 6.52 -1.64 11.99
C ASP A 17 5.79 -0.72 12.98
N VAL A 18 4.59 -0.30 12.58
CA VAL A 18 3.82 0.66 13.36
C VAL A 18 2.38 0.19 13.41
N TYR A 19 1.87 -0.04 14.62
CA TYR A 19 0.44 -0.29 14.81
C TYR A 19 -0.37 0.95 14.41
N LEU A 20 -1.35 0.74 13.53
CA LEU A 20 -2.21 1.78 12.98
C LEU A 20 -3.62 1.70 13.57
N SER A 21 -3.99 2.72 14.35
CA SER A 21 -5.40 3.02 14.64
C SER A 21 -6.01 3.83 13.50
N GLN A 22 -7.35 3.93 13.45
CA GLN A 22 -8.06 4.65 12.37
C GLN A 22 -7.55 6.08 12.14
N LYS A 23 -7.37 6.87 13.21
CA LYS A 23 -6.81 8.23 13.12
C LYS A 23 -5.38 8.23 12.58
N LYS A 24 -4.58 7.23 12.97
CA LYS A 24 -3.18 7.12 12.57
C LYS A 24 -3.05 6.76 11.09
N VAL A 25 -3.98 5.99 10.52
CA VAL A 25 -3.99 5.69 9.07
C VAL A 25 -4.05 6.96 8.23
N ILE A 26 -4.91 7.92 8.59
CA ILE A 26 -5.06 9.18 7.84
C ILE A 26 -3.74 9.98 7.87
N ASN A 27 -3.17 10.15 9.07
CA ASN A 27 -1.90 10.88 9.24
C ASN A 27 -0.74 10.21 8.48
N GLN A 28 -0.64 8.89 8.55
CA GLN A 28 0.41 8.14 7.86
C GLN A 28 0.23 8.18 6.34
N THR A 29 -1.01 8.16 5.85
CA THR A 29 -1.29 8.33 4.41
C THR A 29 -0.82 9.71 3.93
N GLY A 30 -1.13 10.77 4.68
CA GLY A 30 -0.65 12.13 4.36
C GLY A 30 0.88 12.23 4.36
N TYR A 31 1.55 11.62 5.34
CA TYR A 31 3.01 11.53 5.37
C TYR A 31 3.58 10.79 4.15
N ILE A 32 3.01 9.64 3.78
CA ILE A 32 3.47 8.83 2.65
C ILE A 32 3.30 9.60 1.33
N HIS A 33 2.16 10.26 1.12
CA HIS A 33 1.89 11.04 -0.11
C HIS A 33 2.79 12.27 -0.24
N THR A 34 3.24 12.84 0.88
CA THR A 34 4.15 13.99 0.89
C THR A 34 5.64 13.60 0.92
N ASN A 35 5.97 12.31 1.14
CA ASN A 35 7.36 11.85 1.18
C ASN A 35 8.16 12.23 -0.09
N PRO A 36 7.63 12.11 -1.33
CA PRO A 36 8.36 12.53 -2.53
C PRO A 36 8.71 14.03 -2.59
N LEU A 37 8.02 14.88 -1.82
CA LEU A 37 8.21 16.34 -1.79
C LEU A 37 9.24 16.76 -0.75
N GLN A 38 9.57 15.90 0.21
CA GLN A 38 10.50 16.25 1.28
C GLN A 38 11.85 16.64 0.69
N GLU A 39 12.50 17.65 1.26
CA GLU A 39 13.77 18.21 0.76
C GLU A 39 14.85 17.16 0.50
N ARG A 40 14.93 16.13 1.36
CA ARG A 40 15.88 15.01 1.19
C ARG A 40 15.67 14.18 -0.08
N TRP A 41 14.46 14.21 -0.65
CA TRP A 41 14.07 13.46 -1.86
C TRP A 41 13.87 14.38 -3.05
N ASN A 42 13.08 15.45 -2.88
CA ASN A 42 12.79 16.50 -3.86
C ASN A 42 12.49 15.96 -5.28
N LEU A 43 11.65 14.92 -5.36
CA LEU A 43 11.40 14.19 -6.61
C LEU A 43 10.33 14.89 -7.48
N VAL A 44 9.35 15.51 -6.84
CA VAL A 44 8.23 16.23 -7.48
C VAL A 44 7.76 17.38 -6.61
N SER A 45 7.07 18.36 -7.21
CA SER A 45 6.52 19.53 -6.50
C SER A 45 5.10 19.32 -5.95
N GLN A 46 4.40 18.26 -6.37
CA GLN A 46 3.03 17.94 -5.96
C GLN A 46 2.88 16.43 -5.73
N PRO A 47 2.08 15.98 -4.73
CA PRO A 47 1.96 14.55 -4.42
C PRO A 47 1.46 13.71 -5.59
N GLU A 48 0.46 14.19 -6.32
CA GLU A 48 -0.15 13.50 -7.47
C GLU A 48 0.77 13.37 -8.68
N ALA A 49 1.88 14.12 -8.72
CA ALA A 49 2.84 14.04 -9.81
C ALA A 49 3.82 12.86 -9.67
N TRP A 50 3.88 12.22 -8.49
CA TRP A 50 4.74 11.04 -8.29
C TRP A 50 4.04 9.75 -8.75
N PRO A 51 4.48 9.13 -9.87
CA PRO A 51 3.77 8.01 -10.50
C PRO A 51 3.79 6.72 -9.67
N HIS A 52 4.73 6.62 -8.72
CA HIS A 52 4.90 5.44 -7.86
C HIS A 52 4.23 5.62 -6.49
N SER A 53 3.16 6.41 -6.42
CA SER A 53 2.29 6.50 -5.23
C SER A 53 0.81 6.39 -5.59
N SER A 54 -0.01 6.15 -4.57
CA SER A 54 -1.46 6.21 -4.67
C SER A 54 -2.03 7.63 -4.60
N ALA A 55 -1.19 8.67 -4.48
CA ALA A 55 -1.64 10.05 -4.26
C ALA A 55 -2.56 10.54 -5.40
N MET A 56 -2.23 10.26 -6.66
CA MET A 56 -3.06 10.65 -7.81
C MET A 56 -4.47 10.03 -7.76
N PHE A 57 -4.57 8.78 -7.30
CA PHE A 57 -5.86 8.10 -7.15
C PHE A 57 -6.72 8.80 -6.11
N TYR A 58 -6.18 9.07 -4.92
CA TYR A 58 -6.95 9.65 -3.82
C TYR A 58 -7.22 11.16 -3.97
N LEU A 59 -6.28 11.93 -4.55
CA LEU A 59 -6.39 13.38 -4.67
C LEU A 59 -7.09 13.84 -5.95
N LYS A 60 -6.96 13.09 -7.05
CA LYS A 60 -7.51 13.47 -8.36
C LYS A 60 -8.53 12.48 -8.92
N GLY A 61 -8.74 11.33 -8.28
CA GLY A 61 -9.62 10.28 -8.81
C GLY A 61 -9.09 9.63 -10.09
N LYS A 62 -7.79 9.75 -10.38
CA LYS A 62 -7.15 9.23 -11.61
C LYS A 62 -6.25 8.05 -11.29
N GLN A 63 -6.26 7.04 -12.16
CA GLN A 63 -5.40 5.87 -11.99
C GLN A 63 -3.93 6.20 -12.29
N PRO A 64 -2.98 5.83 -11.42
CA PRO A 64 -1.56 5.89 -11.74
C PRO A 64 -1.17 4.78 -12.73
N PRO A 65 0.08 4.81 -13.25
CA PRO A 65 0.58 3.77 -14.15
C PRO A 65 0.38 2.35 -13.59
N VAL A 66 0.49 2.19 -12.27
CA VAL A 66 0.07 0.98 -11.55
C VAL A 66 -1.31 1.21 -10.96
N ALA A 67 -2.32 0.50 -11.46
CA ALA A 67 -3.70 0.70 -11.05
C ALA A 67 -3.91 0.41 -9.55
N VAL A 68 -4.53 1.37 -8.85
CA VAL A 68 -4.92 1.26 -7.45
C VAL A 68 -6.38 0.83 -7.38
N LYS A 69 -6.66 -0.16 -6.53
CA LYS A 69 -8.01 -0.69 -6.29
C LYS A 69 -8.41 -0.43 -4.84
N LEU A 70 -9.60 0.13 -4.64
CA LEU A 70 -10.20 0.27 -3.31
C LEU A 70 -10.64 -1.09 -2.80
N TRP A 71 -10.32 -1.38 -1.54
CA TRP A 71 -10.67 -2.66 -0.89
C TRP A 71 -12.19 -2.92 -0.89
N ARG A 72 -13.03 -1.88 -0.80
CA ARG A 72 -14.50 -2.00 -0.88
C ARG A 72 -14.97 -2.68 -2.16
N ILE A 73 -14.31 -2.41 -3.29
CA ILE A 73 -14.65 -3.02 -4.59
C ILE A 73 -14.47 -4.55 -4.54
N PHE A 74 -13.52 -5.06 -3.74
CA PHE A 74 -13.32 -6.50 -3.61
C PHE A 74 -14.39 -7.21 -2.78
N PHE A 75 -14.95 -6.55 -1.76
CA PHE A 75 -15.95 -7.17 -0.89
C PHE A 75 -17.38 -6.97 -1.38
N GLU A 76 -17.68 -5.88 -2.10
CA GLU A 76 -19.02 -5.66 -2.67
C GLU A 76 -19.36 -6.73 -3.74
N HIS A 77 -18.37 -7.23 -4.50
CA HIS A 77 -18.55 -8.36 -5.43
C HIS A 77 -18.53 -9.76 -4.78
N GLN A 78 -18.20 -9.87 -3.49
CA GLN A 78 -18.29 -11.13 -2.73
C GLN A 78 -19.55 -11.23 -1.87
N VAL A 79 -20.19 -10.11 -1.55
CA VAL A 79 -21.37 -10.08 -0.66
C VAL A 79 -22.69 -10.25 -1.44
N PHE A 80 -22.72 -9.96 -2.75
CA PHE A 80 -23.94 -10.10 -3.55
C PHE A 80 -23.72 -11.00 -4.77
N ARG A 81 -23.55 -12.30 -4.52
CA ARG A 81 -23.97 -13.31 -5.51
C ARG A 81 -25.37 -13.78 -5.13
N PRO A 82 -26.34 -13.81 -6.08
CA PRO A 82 -27.72 -14.21 -5.78
C PRO A 82 -27.89 -15.67 -5.32
N ASP A 83 -26.83 -16.48 -5.38
CA ASP A 83 -26.83 -17.92 -5.19
C ASP A 83 -26.34 -18.38 -3.79
N GLY A 84 -26.08 -17.46 -2.85
CA GLY A 84 -26.06 -17.78 -1.42
C GLY A 84 -24.91 -18.65 -0.88
N TYR A 85 -23.89 -19.02 -1.67
CA TYR A 85 -22.80 -19.87 -1.18
C TYR A 85 -21.59 -19.07 -0.65
N ARG A 86 -21.47 -18.98 0.68
CA ARG A 86 -20.22 -18.62 1.38
C ARG A 86 -19.20 -19.76 1.26
N LYS A 87 -18.12 -19.59 0.50
CA LYS A 87 -16.92 -20.41 0.71
C LYS A 87 -16.14 -19.85 1.90
N ARG A 88 -16.16 -20.55 3.05
CA ARG A 88 -15.24 -20.29 4.16
C ARG A 88 -13.82 -20.58 3.68
N LEU A 89 -12.92 -19.61 3.79
CA LEU A 89 -11.47 -19.82 3.70
C LEU A 89 -10.95 -20.36 5.04
N THR A 90 -11.45 -21.52 5.45
CA THR A 90 -10.86 -22.34 6.51
C THR A 90 -11.16 -23.80 6.20
N ASP A 91 -10.68 -24.26 5.04
CA ASP A 91 -10.41 -25.67 4.82
C ASP A 91 -9.41 -25.80 3.67
N ASN A 92 -8.13 -25.86 4.02
CA ASN A 92 -7.19 -26.76 3.37
C ASN A 92 -5.86 -26.77 4.14
N ARG A 93 -5.74 -27.85 4.92
CA ARG A 93 -4.59 -28.44 5.62
C ARG A 93 -4.19 -27.82 6.96
#